data_AF-A0A2U0SEQ4-F1
#
_entry.id   AF-A0A2U0SEQ4-F1
#
_cell.length_a   1.000
_cell.length_b   1.000
_cell.length_c   1.000
_cell.angle_alpha   90.00
_cell.angle_beta   90.00
_cell.angle_gamma   90.00
#
_symmetry.space_group_name_H-M   'P 1'
#
loop_
_entity.id
_entity.type
_entity.pdbx_description
1 polymer ?
#
loop_
_entity_poly.entity_id
_entity_poly.type
_entity_poly.pdbx_seq_one_letter_code
_entity_poly.pdbx_strand_id
1 'polypeptide(L)'
;MGRIFERFAQAVAGWAGRPPAFAFAFLIIVGWGISGPLFHWSDTWQLVINTGTTIVTFLMVFLIQNAQNRDAAALQAKLDEVIRAIDNARNEFIGIEHLGERELLAIRDRLEHECADTARHEGIEVLLGRR
;
A
#
# COMPACT_ATOMS: atom_id res chain seq x y z
N MET A 1 1.56 -9.05 24.50
CA MET A 1 1.16 -7.69 24.07
C MET A 1 0.95 -7.57 22.56
N GLY A 2 1.80 -8.13 21.69
CA GLY A 2 1.67 -8.04 20.21
C GLY A 2 0.32 -8.51 19.63
N ARG A 3 -0.16 -9.71 20.00
CA ARG A 3 -1.41 -10.27 19.47
C ARG A 3 -2.69 -9.44 19.74
N ILE A 4 -2.77 -8.71 20.84
CA ILE A 4 -3.94 -7.87 21.16
C ILE A 4 -3.90 -6.58 20.34
N PHE A 5 -2.72 -5.95 20.26
CA PHE A 5 -2.50 -4.79 19.40
C PHE A 5 -2.72 -5.13 17.93
N GLU A 6 -2.21 -6.26 17.45
CA GLU A 6 -2.40 -6.72 16.06
C GLU A 6 -3.88 -6.95 15.74
N ARG A 7 -4.65 -7.58 16.64
CA ARG A 7 -6.10 -7.79 16.43
C ARG A 7 -6.87 -6.48 16.48
N PHE A 8 -6.53 -5.57 17.39
CA PHE A 8 -7.13 -4.24 17.45
C PHE A 8 -6.81 -3.43 16.20
N ALA A 9 -5.54 -3.38 15.79
CA ALA A 9 -5.08 -2.70 14.58
C ALA A 9 -5.75 -3.27 13.32
N GLN A 10 -5.86 -4.60 13.19
CA GLN A 10 -6.56 -5.25 12.08
C GLN A 10 -8.06 -4.97 12.09
N ALA A 11 -8.71 -4.96 13.27
CA ALA A 11 -10.11 -4.62 13.39
C ALA A 11 -10.37 -3.15 13.01
N VAL A 12 -9.55 -2.23 13.51
CA VAL A 12 -9.65 -0.79 13.21
C VAL A 12 -9.35 -0.53 11.74
N ALA A 13 -8.27 -1.08 11.18
CA ALA A 13 -7.94 -0.93 9.76
C ALA A 13 -9.00 -1.54 8.85
N GLY A 14 -9.48 -2.75 9.19
CA GLY A 14 -10.53 -3.44 8.46
C GLY A 14 -11.89 -2.75 8.54
N TRP A 15 -12.16 -1.97 9.59
CA TRP A 15 -13.38 -1.18 9.71
C TRP A 15 -13.24 0.18 9.02
N ALA A 16 -12.12 0.88 9.23
CA ALA A 16 -11.82 2.19 8.63
C ALA A 16 -11.85 2.17 7.10
N GLY A 17 -11.48 1.07 6.46
CA GLY A 17 -11.54 0.90 5.01
C GLY A 17 -12.95 0.64 4.43
N ARG A 18 -14.00 0.51 5.26
CA ARG A 18 -15.36 0.16 4.80
C ARG A 18 -16.22 1.42 4.58
N PRO A 19 -17.04 1.47 3.52
CA PRO A 19 -17.99 2.56 3.27
C PRO A 19 -18.82 3.04 4.48
N PRO A 20 -19.38 2.15 5.34
CA PRO A 20 -20.12 2.58 6.53
C PRO A 20 -19.26 3.31 7.58
N ALA A 21 -17.97 3.01 7.70
CA ALA A 21 -17.10 3.70 8.65
C ALA A 21 -16.85 5.16 8.20
N PHE A 22 -16.70 5.38 6.90
CA PHE A 22 -16.63 6.72 6.33
C PHE A 22 -17.92 7.51 6.58
N ALA A 23 -19.09 6.89 6.33
CA ALA A 23 -20.38 7.54 6.61
C ALA A 23 -20.53 7.91 8.09
N PHE A 24 -20.12 7.03 9.00
CA PHE A 24 -20.14 7.30 10.43
C PHE A 24 -19.19 8.44 10.83
N ALA A 25 -17.95 8.43 10.33
CA ALA A 25 -16.99 9.51 10.57
C ALA A 25 -17.49 10.85 10.03
N PHE A 26 -18.11 10.85 8.85
CA PHE A 26 -18.72 12.04 8.25
C PHE A 26 -19.86 12.58 9.11
N LEU A 27 -20.74 11.72 9.63
CA LEU A 27 -21.81 12.12 10.53
C LEU A 27 -21.29 12.73 11.83
N ILE A 28 -20.19 12.22 12.38
CA ILE A 28 -19.52 12.82 13.55
C ILE A 28 -19.03 14.23 13.22
N ILE A 29 -18.38 14.44 12.08
CA ILE A 29 -17.89 15.77 11.66
C ILE A 29 -19.05 16.74 11.46
N VAL A 30 -20.14 16.31 10.82
CA VAL A 30 -21.35 17.13 10.65
C VAL A 30 -21.98 17.47 12.00
N GLY A 31 -22.12 16.49 12.89
CA GLY A 31 -22.63 16.70 14.24
C GLY A 31 -21.78 17.67 15.06
N TRP A 32 -20.45 17.60 14.91
CA TRP A 32 -19.54 18.57 15.51
C TRP A 32 -19.73 19.97 14.90
N GLY A 33 -19.88 20.08 13.58
CA GLY A 33 -20.20 21.34 12.91
C GLY A 33 -21.49 21.99 13.42
N ILE A 34 -22.53 21.20 13.65
CA ILE A 34 -23.82 21.65 14.22
C ILE A 34 -23.65 22.14 15.67
N SER A 35 -22.67 21.62 16.43
CA SER A 35 -22.40 22.14 17.78
C SER A 35 -21.68 23.50 17.76
N GLY A 36 -21.05 23.88 16.64
CA GLY A 36 -20.32 25.14 16.49
C GLY A 36 -21.08 26.40 16.93
N PRO A 37 -22.33 26.63 16.47
CA PRO A 37 -23.17 27.75 16.93
C PRO A 37 -23.45 27.77 18.44
N LEU A 38 -23.60 26.61 19.08
CA LEU A 38 -23.81 26.53 20.55
C LEU A 38 -22.56 26.97 21.33
N PHE A 39 -21.37 26.77 20.75
CA PHE A 39 -20.09 27.17 21.32
C PHE A 39 -19.56 28.49 20.74
N HIS A 40 -20.40 29.26 20.04
CA HIS A 40 -20.04 30.53 19.38
C HIS A 40 -18.77 30.44 18.51
N TRP A 41 -18.51 29.28 17.89
CA TRP A 41 -17.30 29.04 17.11
C TRP A 41 -15.98 29.32 17.88
N SER A 42 -15.99 29.11 19.19
CA SER A 42 -14.85 29.39 20.09
C SER A 42 -13.54 28.70 19.70
N ASP A 43 -12.43 29.29 20.12
CA ASP A 43 -11.09 28.72 19.94
C ASP A 43 -10.97 27.33 20.55
N THR A 44 -11.61 27.08 21.71
CA THR A 44 -11.62 25.76 22.34
C THR A 44 -12.36 24.73 21.50
N TRP A 45 -13.48 25.10 20.88
CA TRP A 45 -14.24 24.21 19.99
C TRP A 45 -13.41 23.83 18.75
N GLN A 46 -12.69 24.78 18.16
CA GLN A 46 -11.78 24.54 17.03
C GLN A 46 -10.55 23.71 17.43
N LEU A 47 -9.96 24.03 18.58
CA LEU A 47 -8.77 23.35 19.09
C LEU A 47 -9.04 21.86 19.32
N VAL A 48 -10.17 21.51 19.92
CA VAL A 48 -10.51 20.11 20.23
C VAL A 48 -10.58 19.26 18.95
N ILE A 49 -11.28 19.73 17.91
CA ILE A 49 -11.38 18.96 16.65
C ILE A 49 -10.06 18.90 15.89
N ASN A 50 -9.31 20.01 15.86
CA ASN A 50 -8.01 20.04 15.19
C ASN A 50 -7.02 19.11 15.89
N THR A 51 -6.82 19.27 17.20
CA THR A 51 -5.89 18.44 17.98
C THR A 51 -6.30 16.97 17.97
N GLY A 52 -7.59 16.67 18.14
CA GLY A 52 -8.11 15.31 18.11
C GLY A 52 -7.87 14.63 16.75
N THR A 53 -8.22 15.31 15.66
CA THR A 53 -8.06 14.76 14.31
C THR A 53 -6.59 14.58 13.95
N THR A 54 -5.70 15.49 14.36
CA THR A 54 -4.26 15.33 14.16
C THR A 54 -3.71 14.09 14.86
N ILE A 55 -4.09 13.85 16.13
CA ILE A 55 -3.65 12.65 16.87
C ILE A 55 -4.16 11.38 16.18
N VAL A 56 -5.45 11.34 15.81
CA VAL A 56 -6.04 10.19 15.11
C VAL A 56 -5.35 9.96 13.77
N THR A 57 -5.06 11.01 13.02
CA THR A 57 -4.37 10.92 11.72
C THR A 57 -2.94 10.39 11.89
N PHE A 58 -2.21 10.89 12.89
CA PHE A 58 -0.87 10.40 13.20
C PHE A 58 -0.87 8.90 13.53
N LEU A 59 -1.81 8.45 14.37
CA LEU A 59 -2.00 7.03 14.65
C LEU A 59 -2.41 6.23 13.40
N MET A 60 -3.29 6.79 12.57
CA MET A 60 -3.77 6.17 11.34
C MET A 60 -2.63 5.89 10.37
N VAL A 61 -1.62 6.77 10.26
CA VAL A 61 -0.45 6.54 9.41
C VAL A 61 0.26 5.24 9.79
N PHE A 62 0.49 4.99 11.09
CA PHE A 62 1.10 3.73 11.54
C PHE A 62 0.20 2.52 11.31
N LEU A 63 -1.11 2.67 11.50
CA LEU A 63 -2.07 1.59 11.25
C LEU A 63 -2.11 1.21 9.77
N ILE A 64 -2.15 2.21 8.88
CA ILE A 64 -2.11 2.04 7.43
C ILE A 64 -0.80 1.39 7.02
N GLN A 65 0.36 1.88 7.51
CA GLN A 65 1.66 1.27 7.22
C GLN A 65 1.72 -0.20 7.66
N ASN A 66 1.22 -0.53 8.86
CA ASN A 66 1.20 -1.91 9.32
C ASN A 66 0.30 -2.82 8.44
N ALA A 67 -0.88 -2.32 8.05
CA ALA A 67 -1.76 -3.04 7.14
C ALA A 67 -1.11 -3.22 5.75
N GLN A 68 -0.55 -2.14 5.20
CA GLN A 68 0.15 -2.13 3.92
C GLN A 68 1.37 -3.06 3.91
N ASN A 69 2.20 -3.05 4.95
CA ASN A 69 3.37 -3.92 5.05
C ASN A 69 2.95 -5.40 5.04
N ARG A 70 1.88 -5.75 5.77
CA ARG A 70 1.37 -7.12 5.79
C ARG A 70 0.79 -7.53 4.43
N ASP A 71 0.05 -6.64 3.79
CA ASP A 71 -0.56 -6.91 2.49
C ASP A 71 0.51 -7.02 1.38
N ALA A 72 1.58 -6.21 1.45
CA ALA A 72 2.74 -6.29 0.57
C ALA A 72 3.48 -7.63 0.71
N ALA A 73 3.74 -8.09 1.93
CA ALA A 73 4.37 -9.39 2.18
C ALA A 73 3.50 -10.56 1.66
N ALA A 74 2.17 -10.48 1.84
CA ALA A 74 1.26 -11.48 1.30
C ALA A 74 1.22 -11.47 -0.24
N LEU A 75 1.37 -10.30 -0.86
CA LEU A 75 1.47 -10.17 -2.31
C LEU A 75 2.78 -10.77 -2.84
N GLN A 76 3.91 -10.48 -2.20
CA GLN A 76 5.22 -11.07 -2.52
C GLN A 76 5.17 -12.59 -2.47
N ALA A 77 4.67 -13.18 -1.37
CA ALA A 77 4.57 -14.64 -1.24
C ALA A 77 3.68 -15.30 -2.31
N LYS A 78 2.61 -14.63 -2.75
CA LYS A 78 1.76 -15.11 -3.85
C LYS A 78 2.48 -15.04 -5.20
N LEU A 79 3.26 -13.98 -5.44
CA LEU A 79 4.05 -13.85 -6.67
C LEU A 79 5.18 -14.88 -6.71
N ASP A 80 5.84 -15.12 -5.58
CA ASP A 80 6.88 -16.15 -5.47
C ASP A 80 6.33 -17.53 -5.83
N GLU A 81 5.13 -17.86 -5.35
CA GLU A 81 4.46 -19.11 -5.70
C GLU A 81 4.10 -19.18 -7.19
N VAL A 82 3.67 -18.06 -7.80
CA VAL A 82 3.40 -18.00 -9.25
C VAL A 82 4.69 -18.18 -10.06
N ILE A 83 5.79 -17.53 -9.68
CA ILE A 83 7.10 -17.68 -10.33
C ILE A 83 7.55 -19.13 -10.24
N ARG A 84 7.47 -19.74 -9.05
CA ARG A 84 7.83 -21.13 -8.80
C ARG A 84 7.01 -22.13 -9.63
N ALA A 85 5.77 -21.79 -9.98
CA ALA A 85 4.85 -22.66 -10.72
C ALA A 85 5.00 -22.58 -12.26
N ILE A 86 5.72 -21.59 -12.80
CA ILE A 86 5.89 -21.41 -14.25
C ILE A 86 7.23 -22.00 -14.69
N ASP A 87 7.20 -23.00 -15.58
CA ASP A 87 8.40 -23.76 -16.01
C ASP A 87 9.54 -22.90 -16.59
N ASN A 88 9.23 -21.78 -17.25
CA ASN A 88 10.22 -20.88 -17.84
C ASN A 88 10.42 -19.57 -17.06
N ALA A 89 9.87 -19.46 -15.85
CA ALA A 89 10.09 -18.30 -15.01
C ALA A 89 11.44 -18.38 -14.29
N ARG A 90 12.04 -17.22 -14.05
CA ARG A 90 13.34 -17.11 -13.40
C ARG A 90 13.19 -17.15 -11.89
N ASN A 91 13.40 -18.32 -11.29
CA ASN A 91 13.29 -18.51 -9.83
C ASN A 91 14.26 -17.64 -9.01
N GLU A 92 15.32 -17.09 -9.62
CA GLU A 92 16.21 -16.09 -8.99
C GLU A 92 15.49 -14.78 -8.59
N PHE A 93 14.27 -14.54 -9.11
CA PHE A 93 13.45 -13.39 -8.73
C PHE A 93 12.67 -13.58 -7.43
N ILE A 94 12.63 -14.81 -6.90
CA ILE A 94 11.96 -15.10 -5.63
C ILE A 94 12.75 -14.45 -4.48
N GLY A 95 12.08 -13.64 -3.67
CA GLY A 95 12.66 -13.03 -2.48
C GLY A 95 13.61 -11.84 -2.74
N ILE A 96 13.64 -11.28 -3.95
CA ILE A 96 14.53 -10.15 -4.28
C ILE A 96 14.27 -8.91 -3.41
N GLU A 97 13.10 -8.74 -2.81
CA GLU A 97 12.76 -7.64 -1.90
C GLU A 97 13.65 -7.55 -0.66
N HIS A 98 14.41 -8.61 -0.35
CA HIS A 98 15.38 -8.64 0.74
C HIS A 98 16.75 -8.05 0.34
N LEU A 99 16.98 -7.82 -0.96
CA LEU A 99 18.21 -7.25 -1.48
C LEU A 99 18.31 -5.75 -1.19
N GLY A 100 19.53 -5.23 -1.20
CA GLY A 100 19.76 -3.80 -1.07
C GLY A 100 19.22 -3.02 -2.28
N GLU A 101 18.90 -1.74 -2.10
CA GLU A 101 18.40 -0.87 -3.17
C GLU A 101 19.30 -0.87 -4.41
N ARG A 102 20.62 -0.85 -4.23
CA ARG A 102 21.60 -0.90 -5.33
C ARG A 102 21.51 -2.19 -6.13
N GLU A 103 21.30 -3.32 -5.46
CA GLU A 103 21.19 -4.63 -6.09
C GLU A 103 19.87 -4.76 -6.85
N LEU A 104 18.76 -4.32 -6.24
CA LEU A 104 17.46 -4.24 -6.88
C LEU A 104 17.48 -3.39 -8.15
N LEU A 105 18.10 -2.21 -8.10
CA LEU A 105 18.26 -1.33 -9.26
C LEU A 105 19.09 -2.00 -10.36
N ALA A 106 20.19 -2.66 -10.01
CA ALA A 106 21.01 -3.38 -10.99
C ALA A 106 20.25 -4.52 -11.67
N ILE A 107 19.44 -5.27 -10.92
CA ILE A 107 18.57 -6.33 -11.47
C ILE A 107 17.52 -5.72 -12.40
N ARG A 108 16.86 -4.64 -12.00
CA ARG A 108 15.86 -3.94 -12.82
C ARG A 108 16.47 -3.44 -14.13
N ASP A 109 17.61 -2.76 -14.07
CA ASP A 109 18.26 -2.20 -15.26
C ASP A 109 18.69 -3.30 -16.24
N ARG A 110 19.20 -4.42 -15.74
CA ARG A 110 19.53 -5.61 -16.56
C ARG A 110 18.27 -6.16 -17.26
N LEU A 111 17.17 -6.27 -16.53
CA LEU A 111 15.88 -6.71 -17.03
C LEU A 111 15.36 -5.81 -18.17
N GLU A 112 15.43 -4.50 -17.97
CA GLU A 112 15.02 -3.51 -18.97
C GLU A 112 15.87 -3.63 -20.25
N HIS A 113 17.18 -3.86 -20.12
CA HIS A 113 18.07 -4.09 -21.26
C HIS A 113 17.74 -5.39 -22.00
N GLU A 114 17.57 -6.50 -21.30
CA GLU A 114 17.24 -7.81 -21.91
C GLU A 114 15.91 -7.76 -22.68
N CYS A 115 14.88 -7.11 -22.12
CA CYS A 115 13.60 -6.92 -22.81
C CYS A 115 13.71 -5.98 -24.01
N ALA A 116 14.49 -4.91 -23.92
CA ALA A 116 14.71 -3.99 -25.03
C ALA A 116 15.45 -4.65 -26.21
N ASP A 117 16.44 -5.48 -25.92
CA ASP A 117 17.20 -6.22 -26.92
C ASP A 117 16.36 -7.32 -27.58
N THR A 118 15.52 -8.02 -26.80
CA THR A 118 14.57 -9.01 -27.33
C THR A 118 13.54 -8.37 -28.25
N ALA A 119 12.95 -7.23 -27.85
CA ALA A 119 12.00 -6.48 -28.69
C ALA A 119 12.65 -5.95 -29.97
N ARG A 120 13.93 -5.55 -29.93
CA ARG A 120 14.70 -5.19 -31.13
C ARG A 120 14.94 -6.40 -32.03
N HIS A 121 15.29 -7.56 -31.48
CA HIS A 121 15.52 -8.77 -32.25
C HIS A 121 14.24 -9.28 -32.92
N GLU A 122 13.10 -9.35 -32.22
CA GLU A 122 11.81 -9.67 -32.84
C GLU A 122 11.44 -8.67 -33.93
N GLY A 123 11.62 -7.37 -33.69
CA GLY A 123 11.36 -6.34 -34.71
C GLY A 123 12.21 -6.52 -35.97
N ILE A 124 13.48 -6.92 -35.82
CA ILE A 124 14.38 -7.18 -36.95
C ILE A 124 14.02 -8.50 -37.66
N GLU A 125 13.66 -9.57 -36.93
CA GLU A 125 13.22 -10.83 -37.54
C GLU A 125 11.93 -10.68 -38.34
N VAL A 126 10.97 -9.90 -37.83
CA VAL A 126 9.74 -9.54 -38.55
C VAL A 126 10.06 -8.74 -39.83
N LEU A 127 11.06 -7.85 -39.79
CA LEU A 127 11.51 -7.08 -40.97
C LEU A 127 12.32 -7.92 -41.97
N LEU A 128 13.05 -8.96 -41.52
CA LEU A 128 13.86 -9.84 -42.36
C LEU A 128 13.10 -11.01 -42.98
N GLY A 129 11.81 -11.19 -42.66
CA GLY A 129 10.88 -11.97 -43.47
C GLY A 129 11.23 -13.46 -43.62
N ARG A 130 11.63 -14.14 -42.55
CA ARG A 130 11.73 -15.60 -42.53
C ARG A 130 10.64 -16.21 -41.65
N ARG A 131 9.56 -16.62 -42.33
CA ARG A 131 8.70 -17.73 -41.87
C ARG A 131 9.47 -19.05 -41.94
#